data_AF-A0A5J6RL53-F1
#
_entry.id   AF-A0A5J6RL53-F1
#
_cell.length_a   1.000
_cell.length_b   1.000
_cell.length_c   1.000
_cell.angle_alpha   90.00
_cell.angle_beta   90.00
_cell.angle_gamma   90.00
#
_symmetry.space_group_name_H-M   'P 1'
#
loop_
_entity.id
_entity.type
_entity.pdbx_description
1 polymer ?
#
loop_
_entity_poly.entity_id
_entity_poly.type
_entity_poly.pdbx_seq_one_letter_code
_entity_poly.pdbx_strand_id
1 'polypeptide(L)'
;MSANDYISGWEALNIPTSNGYIADWHPQFYFNEKKELKKYPYNEILKDSGISKRYIPFLNKDEYTANYPRAIADLVYENNTRELQNCVYDFLDDDEAVELFKYSKIINKYKNIEDFMKYELTKLYFKEIKNA
;
A
#
# COMPACT_ATOMS: atom_id res chain seq x y z
N MET A 1 -15.89 -11.28 7.76
CA MET A 1 -16.18 -9.86 8.07
C MET A 1 -15.41 -9.07 7.04
N SER A 2 -16.08 -8.36 6.12
CA SER A 2 -15.37 -7.38 5.29
C SER A 2 -15.06 -6.16 6.14
N ALA A 3 -13.85 -5.62 6.00
CA ALA A 3 -13.58 -4.29 6.54
C ALA A 3 -14.37 -3.29 5.69
N ASN A 4 -15.48 -2.77 6.22
CA ASN A 4 -16.24 -1.72 5.51
C ASN A 4 -15.34 -0.52 5.21
N ASP A 5 -14.40 -0.23 6.13
CA ASP A 5 -13.35 0.79 6.02
C ASP A 5 -12.06 0.29 6.70
N TYR A 6 -10.89 0.57 6.12
CA TYR A 6 -9.57 0.18 6.66
C TYR A 6 -8.52 1.28 6.48
N ILE A 7 -7.43 1.22 7.23
CA ILE A 7 -6.30 2.15 7.09
C ILE A 7 -5.44 1.69 5.92
N SER A 8 -5.18 2.58 4.97
CA SER A 8 -4.35 2.30 3.79
C SER A 8 -3.56 3.53 3.36
N GLY A 9 -2.88 3.44 2.22
CA GLY A 9 -2.07 4.50 1.65
C GLY A 9 -1.00 5.04 2.60
N TRP A 10 -0.79 6.36 2.56
CA TRP A 10 0.25 7.01 3.35
C TRP A 10 0.13 6.77 4.86
N GLU A 11 -1.11 6.74 5.38
CA GLU A 11 -1.35 6.41 6.78
C GLU A 11 -0.80 5.01 7.11
N ALA A 12 -1.08 4.01 6.27
CA ALA A 12 -0.58 2.66 6.50
C ALA A 12 0.95 2.55 6.38
N LEU A 13 1.58 3.30 5.47
CA LEU A 13 3.05 3.34 5.33
C LEU A 13 3.77 3.91 6.57
N ASN A 14 3.05 4.68 7.40
CA ASN A 14 3.56 5.27 8.63
C ASN A 14 3.19 4.46 9.89
N ILE A 15 2.49 3.33 9.74
CA ILE A 15 2.18 2.40 10.84
C ILE A 15 3.27 1.32 10.89
N PRO A 16 3.97 1.14 12.02
CA PRO A 16 4.95 0.08 12.15
C PRO A 16 4.36 -1.30 11.83
N THR A 17 5.13 -2.10 11.11
CA THR A 17 4.93 -3.54 10.97
C THR A 17 5.08 -4.25 12.32
N SER A 18 4.72 -5.54 12.39
CA SER A 18 4.86 -6.35 13.62
C SER A 18 6.30 -6.47 14.12
N ASN A 19 7.28 -6.32 13.24
CA ASN A 19 8.72 -6.28 13.51
C ASN A 19 9.24 -4.85 13.78
N GLY A 20 8.36 -3.85 13.84
CA GLY A 20 8.70 -2.47 14.21
C GLY A 20 9.26 -1.61 13.08
N TYR A 21 9.34 -2.14 11.85
CA TYR A 21 9.79 -1.37 10.69
C TYR A 21 8.69 -0.42 10.20
N ILE A 22 9.05 0.84 9.94
CA ILE A 22 8.18 1.89 9.40
C ILE A 22 8.72 2.24 8.01
N ALA A 23 7.86 2.22 6.99
CA ALA A 23 8.25 2.56 5.62
C ALA A 23 8.45 4.07 5.45
N ASP A 24 7.43 4.85 5.76
CA ASP A 24 7.45 6.30 5.65
C ASP A 24 7.57 6.90 7.07
N TRP A 25 8.70 7.55 7.37
CA TRP A 25 9.09 7.97 8.73
C TRP A 25 8.46 9.31 9.15
N HIS A 26 7.19 9.54 8.78
CA HIS A 26 6.48 10.80 8.98
C HIS A 26 5.16 10.68 9.80
N PRO A 27 5.09 9.82 10.86
CA PRO A 27 3.81 9.50 11.51
C PRO A 27 3.10 10.72 12.12
N GLN A 28 3.85 11.75 12.53
CA GLN A 28 3.29 12.98 13.09
C GLN A 28 2.41 13.76 12.07
N PHE A 29 2.65 13.61 10.77
CA PHE A 29 1.84 14.26 9.74
C PHE A 29 0.45 13.63 9.61
N TYR A 30 0.33 12.35 9.93
CA TYR A 30 -0.89 11.55 9.73
C TYR A 30 -1.67 11.32 11.03
N PHE A 31 -1.00 11.25 12.18
CA PHE A 31 -1.60 10.85 13.45
C PHE A 31 -1.62 11.93 14.51
N ASN A 32 -1.50 13.21 14.12
CA ASN A 32 -1.70 14.32 15.03
C ASN A 32 -3.15 14.33 15.55
N GLU A 33 -3.36 14.55 16.84
CA GLU A 33 -4.67 14.54 17.54
C GLU A 33 -5.74 15.43 16.88
N LYS A 34 -5.32 16.41 16.07
CA LYS A 34 -6.22 17.33 15.35
C LYS A 34 -6.70 16.82 13.98
N LYS A 35 -6.19 15.68 13.50
CA LYS A 35 -6.57 15.11 12.20
C LYS A 35 -7.40 13.85 12.38
N GLU A 36 -8.51 13.78 11.66
CA GLU A 36 -9.21 12.52 11.48
C GLU A 36 -8.34 11.56 10.67
N LEU A 37 -8.24 10.32 11.16
CA LEU A 37 -7.52 9.27 10.48
C LEU A 37 -8.25 8.89 9.19
N LYS A 38 -7.60 9.07 8.04
CA LYS A 38 -8.16 8.68 6.75
C LYS A 38 -8.38 7.16 6.72
N LYS A 39 -9.55 6.76 6.24
CA LYS A 39 -9.89 5.38 5.92
C LYS A 39 -10.15 5.23 4.43
N TYR A 40 -9.86 4.04 3.92
CA TYR A 40 -10.13 3.65 2.55
C TYR A 40 -11.34 2.72 2.53
N PRO A 41 -12.28 2.92 1.58
CA PRO A 41 -13.42 2.04 1.45
C PRO A 41 -12.96 0.67 0.95
N TYR A 42 -13.80 -0.34 1.18
CA TYR A 42 -13.56 -1.68 0.67
C TYR A 42 -13.35 -1.70 -0.86
N ASN A 43 -12.26 -2.35 -1.30
CA ASN A 43 -11.96 -2.55 -2.72
C ASN A 43 -12.39 -3.96 -3.16
N GLU A 44 -13.48 -4.06 -3.92
CA GLU A 44 -14.03 -5.33 -4.43
C GLU A 44 -13.06 -6.14 -5.31
N ILE A 45 -12.08 -5.48 -5.93
CA ILE A 45 -11.10 -6.13 -6.83
C ILE A 45 -10.04 -6.86 -6.01
N LEU A 46 -9.47 -6.18 -5.00
CA LEU A 46 -8.40 -6.72 -4.15
C LEU A 46 -8.93 -7.43 -2.90
N LYS A 47 -10.21 -7.23 -2.57
CA LYS A 47 -10.89 -7.77 -1.40
C LYS A 47 -10.09 -7.49 -0.11
N ASP A 48 -10.00 -8.47 0.77
CA ASP A 48 -9.26 -8.37 2.04
C ASP A 48 -7.75 -8.66 1.88
N SER A 49 -7.22 -8.86 0.67
CA SER A 49 -5.81 -9.22 0.48
C SER A 49 -4.87 -8.12 0.99
N GLY A 50 -3.89 -8.51 1.80
CA GLY A 50 -2.95 -7.58 2.43
C GLY A 50 -3.55 -6.77 3.59
N ILE A 51 -4.80 -7.03 4.01
CA ILE A 51 -5.44 -6.34 5.13
C ILE A 51 -5.47 -7.26 6.35
N SER A 52 -5.05 -6.74 7.50
CA SER A 52 -5.10 -7.47 8.77
C SER A 52 -5.55 -6.57 9.91
N LYS A 53 -6.27 -7.15 10.88
CA LYS A 53 -6.58 -6.47 12.13
C LYS A 53 -5.32 -6.45 13.00
N ARG A 54 -4.87 -5.26 13.38
CA ARG A 54 -3.67 -5.06 14.20
C ARG A 54 -3.90 -3.97 15.25
N TYR A 55 -3.27 -4.14 16.40
CA TYR A 55 -3.24 -3.12 17.44
C TYR A 55 -2.27 -2.00 17.04
N ILE A 56 -2.73 -0.75 17.07
CA ILE A 56 -1.89 0.42 16.75
C ILE A 56 -1.61 1.18 18.05
N PRO A 57 -0.38 1.10 18.60
CA PRO A 57 -0.09 1.59 19.95
C PRO A 57 -0.43 3.06 20.19
N PHE A 58 -0.10 3.94 19.24
CA PHE A 58 -0.35 5.37 19.38
C PHE A 58 -1.81 5.78 19.17
N LEU A 59 -2.65 4.91 18.59
CA LEU A 59 -4.09 5.10 18.54
C LEU A 59 -4.81 4.41 19.71
N ASN A 60 -4.11 3.53 20.43
CA ASN A 60 -4.62 2.72 21.53
C ASN A 60 -5.89 1.91 21.16
N LYS A 61 -5.93 1.34 19.94
CA LYS A 61 -7.03 0.51 19.46
C LYS A 61 -6.61 -0.46 18.36
N ASP A 62 -7.41 -1.50 18.16
CA ASP A 62 -7.29 -2.39 17.00
C ASP A 62 -7.93 -1.78 15.77
N GLU A 63 -7.24 -1.88 14.63
CA GLU A 63 -7.71 -1.39 13.35
C GLU A 63 -7.38 -2.36 12.22
N TYR A 64 -8.28 -2.46 11.23
CA TYR A 64 -7.95 -3.10 9.97
C TYR A 64 -7.00 -2.19 9.19
N THR A 65 -5.82 -2.72 8.84
CA THR A 65 -4.74 -1.95 8.24
C THR A 65 -4.11 -2.75 7.10
N ALA A 66 -3.88 -2.09 5.97
CA ALA A 66 -3.14 -2.63 4.84
C ALA A 66 -1.66 -2.88 5.19
N ASN A 67 -1.05 -3.90 4.60
CA ASN A 67 0.42 -4.00 4.50
C ASN A 67 0.93 -2.97 3.48
N TYR A 68 2.25 -2.76 3.43
CA TYR A 68 2.82 -1.73 2.56
C TYR A 68 2.55 -1.98 1.07
N PRO A 69 2.64 -3.21 0.55
CA PRO A 69 2.23 -3.50 -0.83
C PRO A 69 0.78 -3.11 -1.12
N ARG A 70 -0.16 -3.46 -0.23
CA ARG A 70 -1.57 -3.10 -0.41
C ARG A 70 -1.80 -1.59 -0.28
N ALA A 71 -1.09 -0.93 0.63
CA ALA A 71 -1.17 0.52 0.81
C ALA A 71 -0.76 1.29 -0.45
N ILE A 72 0.36 0.90 -1.07
CA ILE A 72 0.84 1.49 -2.33
C ILE A 72 -0.13 1.14 -3.47
N ALA A 73 -0.63 -0.10 -3.54
CA ALA A 73 -1.61 -0.49 -4.55
C ALA A 73 -2.89 0.35 -4.49
N ASP A 74 -3.39 0.66 -3.29
CA ASP A 74 -4.55 1.53 -3.10
C ASP A 74 -4.26 2.98 -3.53
N LEU A 75 -3.06 3.52 -3.26
CA LEU A 75 -2.65 4.85 -3.76
C LEU A 75 -2.59 4.88 -5.28
N VAL A 76 -2.04 3.84 -5.91
CA VAL A 76 -1.97 3.70 -7.36
C VAL A 76 -3.37 3.58 -7.97
N TYR A 77 -4.26 2.81 -7.34
CA TYR A 77 -5.65 2.63 -7.75
C TYR A 77 -6.44 3.95 -7.77
N GLU A 78 -6.27 4.77 -6.73
CA GLU A 78 -6.89 6.10 -6.60
C GLU A 78 -6.16 7.19 -7.40
N ASN A 79 -5.18 6.82 -8.23
CA ASN A 79 -4.33 7.73 -9.01
C ASN A 79 -3.58 8.78 -8.16
N ASN A 80 -3.27 8.45 -6.90
CA ASN A 80 -2.48 9.26 -5.99
C ASN A 80 -0.99 8.87 -6.04
N THR A 81 -0.37 9.03 -7.21
CA THR A 81 0.98 8.52 -7.50
C THR A 81 2.08 9.58 -7.47
N ARG A 82 1.74 10.85 -7.23
CA ARG A 82 2.67 11.99 -7.34
C ARG A 82 3.92 11.84 -6.47
N GLU A 83 3.78 11.24 -5.30
CA GLU A 83 4.83 11.08 -4.29
C GLU A 83 5.36 9.63 -4.22
N LEU A 84 4.98 8.76 -5.17
CA LEU A 84 5.38 7.35 -5.19
C LEU A 84 6.68 7.08 -5.97
N GLN A 85 7.42 8.11 -6.37
CA GLN A 85 8.68 7.91 -7.08
C GLN A 85 9.69 7.17 -6.18
N ASN A 86 10.27 6.09 -6.68
CA ASN A 86 11.18 5.18 -5.96
C ASN A 86 10.56 4.45 -4.75
N CYS A 87 9.24 4.49 -4.56
CA CYS A 87 8.58 3.93 -3.39
C CYS A 87 8.88 2.44 -3.16
N VAL A 88 9.07 1.67 -4.23
CA VAL A 88 9.40 0.24 -4.13
C VAL A 88 10.77 0.04 -3.51
N TYR A 89 11.74 0.87 -3.88
CA TYR A 89 13.10 0.80 -3.33
C TYR A 89 13.15 1.33 -1.89
N ASP A 90 12.39 2.40 -1.61
CA ASP A 90 12.45 3.07 -0.32
C ASP A 90 11.66 2.35 0.77
N PHE A 91 10.54 1.69 0.42
CA PHE A 91 9.56 1.21 1.39
C PHE A 91 9.40 -0.30 1.46
N LEU A 92 9.79 -1.05 0.41
CA LEU A 92 9.47 -2.47 0.29
C LEU A 92 10.73 -3.34 0.26
N ASP A 93 10.61 -4.56 0.78
CA ASP A 93 11.54 -5.64 0.47
C ASP A 93 11.20 -6.36 -0.86
N ASP A 94 12.03 -7.34 -1.24
CA ASP A 94 11.86 -8.08 -2.50
C ASP A 94 10.54 -8.89 -2.55
N ASP A 95 10.10 -9.45 -1.43
CA ASP A 95 8.87 -10.25 -1.37
C ASP A 95 7.63 -9.33 -1.44
N GLU A 96 7.70 -8.20 -0.73
CA GLU A 96 6.69 -7.14 -0.76
C GLU A 96 6.58 -6.50 -2.16
N ALA A 97 7.70 -6.28 -2.86
CA ALA A 97 7.69 -5.80 -4.23
C ALA A 97 6.99 -6.78 -5.20
N VAL A 98 7.19 -8.08 -5.01
CA VAL A 98 6.48 -9.13 -5.76
C VAL A 98 4.98 -9.11 -5.45
N GLU A 99 4.59 -8.89 -4.19
CA GLU A 99 3.18 -8.76 -3.80
C GLU A 99 2.53 -7.53 -4.44
N LEU A 100 3.19 -6.37 -4.40
CA LEU A 100 2.71 -5.14 -5.04
C LEU A 100 2.53 -5.32 -6.54
N PHE A 101 3.46 -6.02 -7.21
CA PHE A 101 3.33 -6.33 -8.63
C PHE A 101 2.08 -7.17 -8.93
N LYS A 102 1.78 -8.18 -8.10
CA LYS A 102 0.55 -8.97 -8.24
C LYS A 102 -0.70 -8.10 -8.10
N TYR A 103 -0.74 -7.21 -7.10
CA TYR A 103 -1.85 -6.28 -6.93
C TYR A 103 -2.00 -5.36 -8.13
N SER A 104 -0.91 -4.73 -8.56
CA SER A 104 -0.88 -3.79 -9.69
C SER A 104 -1.44 -4.40 -10.97
N LYS A 105 -1.12 -5.67 -11.26
CA LYS A 105 -1.70 -6.40 -12.40
C LYS A 105 -3.21 -6.62 -12.28
N ILE A 106 -3.68 -6.97 -11.08
CA ILE A 106 -5.11 -7.21 -10.84
C ILE A 106 -5.92 -5.93 -11.00
N ILE A 107 -5.37 -4.79 -10.56
CA ILE A 107 -6.05 -3.49 -10.65
C ILE A 107 -5.78 -2.73 -11.95
N ASN A 108 -5.00 -3.30 -12.88
CA ASN A 108 -4.51 -2.64 -14.10
C ASN A 108 -5.64 -2.31 -15.09
N LYS A 109 -6.41 -1.27 -14.78
CA LYS A 109 -7.51 -0.75 -15.60
C LYS A 109 -7.10 0.41 -16.48
N TYR A 110 -5.98 1.06 -16.17
CA TYR A 110 -5.61 2.37 -16.70
C TYR A 110 -4.11 2.46 -16.96
N LYS A 111 -3.73 3.27 -17.96
CA LYS A 111 -2.34 3.45 -18.40
C LYS A 111 -1.39 3.91 -17.28
N ASN A 112 -1.87 4.70 -16.32
CA ASN A 112 -1.06 5.16 -15.18
C ASN A 112 -0.55 4.00 -14.30
N ILE A 113 -1.29 2.89 -14.22
CA ILE A 113 -0.91 1.69 -13.46
C ILE A 113 0.14 0.89 -14.22
N GLU A 114 -0.01 0.78 -15.55
CA GLU A 114 1.00 0.18 -16.42
C GLU A 114 2.32 0.96 -16.38
N ASP A 115 2.26 2.28 -16.49
CA ASP A 115 3.42 3.16 -16.36
C ASP A 115 4.07 3.00 -14.96
N PHE A 116 3.28 2.96 -13.89
CA PHE A 116 3.78 2.68 -12.53
C PHE A 116 4.56 1.36 -12.48
N MET A 117 3.99 0.26 -12.98
CA MET A 117 4.68 -1.04 -13.00
C MET A 117 5.97 -1.01 -13.82
N LYS A 118 5.95 -0.31 -14.96
CA LYS A 118 7.12 -0.20 -15.84
C LYS A 118 8.27 0.55 -15.18
N TYR A 119 7.98 1.59 -14.39
CA TYR A 119 9.01 2.43 -13.77
C TYR A 119 9.43 1.90 -12.39
N GLU A 120 8.47 1.68 -11.49
CA GLU A 120 8.74 1.30 -10.09
C GLU A 120 9.02 -0.21 -9.93
N LEU A 121 8.43 -1.05 -10.80
CA LEU A 121 8.57 -2.52 -10.76
C LEU A 121 9.30 -3.06 -12.00
N THR A 122 10.21 -2.25 -12.55
CA THR A 122 10.93 -2.49 -13.82
C THR A 122 11.40 -3.94 -14.00
N LYS A 123 12.11 -4.49 -13.00
CA LYS A 123 12.70 -5.84 -13.08
C LYS A 123 11.62 -6.92 -13.22
N LEU A 124 10.54 -6.81 -12.46
CA LEU A 124 9.43 -7.76 -12.47
C LEU A 124 8.63 -7.64 -13.78
N TYR A 125 8.35 -6.40 -14.20
CA TYR A 125 7.62 -6.10 -15.43
C TYR A 125 8.29 -6.71 -16.67
N PHE A 126 9.58 -6.45 -16.89
CA PHE A 126 10.27 -6.98 -18.07
C PHE A 126 10.62 -8.47 -17.97
N LYS A 127 10.72 -9.03 -16.76
CA LYS A 127 10.86 -10.48 -16.59
C LYS A 127 9.60 -11.21 -17.03
N GLU A 128 8.42 -10.67 -16.71
CA GLU A 128 7.14 -11.27 -17.12
C GLU A 128 6.94 -11.19 -18.63
N ILE A 129 7.19 -10.03 -19.26
CA ILE A 129 7.05 -9.88 -20.72
C ILE A 129 7.95 -10.84 -21.50
N LYS A 130 9.16 -11.12 -21.01
CA LYS A 130 10.06 -12.09 -21.66
C LYS A 130 9.57 -13.54 -21.58
N ASN A 131 8.68 -13.83 -20.62
CA ASN A 131 8.16 -15.16 -20.35
C ASN A 131 6.72 -15.36 -20.85
N ALA A 132 6.12 -14.34 -21.48
CA ALA A 132 4.78 -14.37 -22.07
C ALA A 132 4.84 -14.63 -23.58
#